data_AF-A0A812WUR4-F1
#
_entry.id   AF-A0A812WUR4-F1
#
_cell.length_a   1.000
_cell.length_b   1.000
_cell.length_c   1.000
_cell.angle_alpha   90.00
_cell.angle_beta   90.00
_cell.angle_gamma   90.00
#
_symmetry.space_group_name_H-M   'P 1'
#
loop_
_entity.id
_entity.type
_entity.pdbx_description
1 polymer ?
#
loop_
_entity_poly.entity_id
_entity_poly.type
_entity_poly.pdbx_seq_one_letter_code
_entity_poly.pdbx_strand_id
1 'polypeptide(L)'
;AGLFSMGERRKTASWLSLRIPDLCWASLEQRGGRPVESAEIPLSQVLHVRNTGLMLELAIKDQPALQLEFGAAEERVAWEKYVNLALEVLVPESERAERDAAKATHRAQELEERRALNEERKKRLSDGLGMRFTAEAMVTRST
;
A
#
# COMPACT_ATOMS: atom_id res chain seq x y z
N ALA A 1 -9.27 -17.52 1.00
CA ALA A 1 -8.52 -17.33 -0.27
C ALA A 1 -8.71 -15.87 -0.68
N GLY A 2 -7.65 -15.19 -1.11
CA GLY A 2 -7.68 -13.75 -1.39
C GLY A 2 -7.29 -13.43 -2.84
N LEU A 3 -7.46 -12.18 -3.26
CA LEU A 3 -6.89 -11.63 -4.49
C LEU A 3 -5.60 -10.88 -4.14
N PHE A 4 -4.55 -11.08 -4.93
CA PHE A 4 -3.20 -10.60 -4.66
C PHE A 4 -2.73 -9.78 -5.85
N SER A 5 -2.11 -8.63 -5.60
CA SER A 5 -1.40 -7.86 -6.62
C SER A 5 -0.09 -7.35 -6.05
N MET A 6 0.99 -7.50 -6.82
CA MET A 6 2.30 -6.95 -6.48
C MET A 6 2.63 -5.84 -7.48
N GLY A 7 2.65 -4.59 -7.01
CA GLY A 7 2.73 -3.41 -7.90
C GLY A 7 1.55 -3.30 -8.87
N GLU A 8 1.81 -2.90 -10.12
CA GLU A 8 0.77 -2.76 -11.18
C GLU A 8 0.35 -4.09 -11.83
N ARG A 9 0.73 -5.23 -11.25
CA ARG A 9 0.40 -6.54 -11.83
C ARG A 9 -1.09 -6.87 -11.70
N ARG A 10 -1.58 -7.69 -12.63
CA ARG A 10 -2.94 -8.23 -12.62
C ARG A 10 -3.23 -8.92 -11.28
N LYS A 11 -4.42 -8.69 -10.73
CA LYS A 11 -4.91 -9.39 -9.54
C LYS A 11 -5.04 -10.89 -9.80
N THR A 12 -4.42 -11.71 -8.97
CA THR A 12 -4.46 -13.17 -9.03
C THR A 12 -5.07 -13.75 -7.77
N ALA A 13 -5.97 -14.73 -7.93
CA ALA A 13 -6.49 -15.46 -6.78
C ALA A 13 -5.40 -16.35 -6.22
N SER A 14 -5.06 -16.19 -4.94
CA SER A 14 -3.92 -16.89 -4.32
C SER A 14 -4.26 -17.36 -2.90
N TRP A 15 -3.44 -18.29 -2.41
CA TRP A 15 -3.38 -18.61 -0.98
C TRP A 15 -2.21 -17.87 -0.33
N LEU A 16 -2.33 -17.59 0.96
CA LEU A 16 -1.31 -16.96 1.80
C LEU A 16 -1.08 -17.84 3.02
N SER A 17 0.18 -18.00 3.42
CA SER A 17 0.58 -18.75 4.61
C SER A 17 1.75 -18.07 5.30
N LEU A 18 1.80 -18.20 6.62
CA LEU A 18 2.98 -17.88 7.42
C LEU A 18 3.74 -19.19 7.68
N ARG A 19 4.83 -19.40 6.93
CA ARG A 19 5.73 -20.54 7.09
C ARG A 19 7.05 -20.02 7.64
N ILE A 20 7.08 -19.83 8.96
CA ILE A 20 8.17 -19.19 9.70
C ILE A 20 9.54 -19.75 9.25
N PRO A 21 10.49 -18.88 8.84
CA PRO A 21 10.51 -17.42 9.00
C PRO A 21 9.91 -16.61 7.84
N ASP A 22 9.20 -17.24 6.92
CA ASP A 22 8.75 -16.63 5.66
C ASP A 22 7.22 -16.43 5.59
N LEU A 23 6.81 -15.35 4.93
CA LEU A 23 5.47 -15.15 4.41
C LEU A 23 5.41 -15.72 2.99
N CYS A 24 4.58 -16.73 2.76
CA CYS A 24 4.50 -17.40 1.46
C CYS A 24 3.14 -17.15 0.83
N TRP A 25 3.13 -16.93 -0.48
CA TRP A 25 1.90 -16.95 -1.26
C TRP A 25 2.11 -17.70 -2.58
N ALA A 26 1.03 -18.28 -3.10
CA ALA A 26 1.05 -18.81 -4.45
C ALA A 26 -0.33 -18.75 -5.10
N SER A 27 -0.34 -18.52 -6.41
CA SER A 27 -1.55 -18.45 -7.21
C SER A 27 -2.30 -19.77 -7.19
N LEU A 28 -3.63 -19.68 -7.18
CA LEU A 28 -4.51 -20.82 -7.39
C LEU A 28 -4.52 -21.25 -8.87
N GLU A 29 -4.14 -20.35 -9.78
CA GLU A 29 -3.87 -20.71 -11.17
C GLU A 29 -2.64 -21.62 -11.24
N GLN A 30 -2.77 -22.74 -11.96
CA GLN A 30 -1.71 -23.73 -12.12
C GLN A 30 -1.35 -23.94 -13.58
N ARG A 31 -0.06 -24.16 -13.86
CA ARG A 31 0.45 -24.58 -15.18
C ARG A 31 1.49 -25.67 -14.98
N GLY A 32 1.27 -26.84 -15.60
CA GLY A 32 2.17 -27.99 -15.46
C GLY A 32 2.25 -28.54 -14.03
N GLY A 33 1.15 -28.47 -13.27
CA GLY A 33 1.08 -28.95 -11.88
C GLY A 33 1.77 -28.06 -10.85
N ARG A 34 2.18 -26.83 -11.23
CA ARG A 34 2.77 -25.84 -10.33
C ARG A 34 1.97 -24.54 -10.37
N PRO A 35 1.94 -23.75 -9.28
CA PRO A 35 1.40 -22.39 -9.31
C PRO A 35 2.07 -21.56 -10.40
N VAL A 36 1.29 -20.76 -11.12
CA VAL A 36 1.82 -19.84 -12.14
C VAL A 36 2.69 -18.76 -11.49
N GLU A 37 2.28 -18.28 -10.32
CA GLU A 37 3.04 -17.31 -9.53
C GLU A 37 3.15 -17.79 -8.08
N SER A 38 4.29 -17.55 -7.47
CA SER A 38 4.52 -17.81 -6.05
C SER A 38 5.69 -16.97 -5.54
N ALA A 39 5.65 -16.59 -4.28
CA ALA A 39 6.81 -16.00 -3.61
C ALA A 39 6.92 -16.47 -2.17
N GLU A 40 8.17 -16.49 -1.69
CA GLU A 40 8.51 -16.66 -0.29
C GLU A 40 9.25 -15.39 0.14
N ILE A 41 8.66 -14.65 1.07
CA ILE A 41 9.13 -13.33 1.51
C ILE A 41 9.61 -13.48 2.94
N PRO A 42 10.92 -13.36 3.22
CA PRO A 42 11.42 -13.39 4.58
C PRO A 42 10.78 -12.29 5.42
N LEU A 43 10.31 -12.62 6.63
CA LEU A 43 9.65 -11.65 7.50
C LEU A 43 10.58 -10.48 7.88
N SER A 44 11.90 -10.70 7.90
CA SER A 44 12.91 -9.64 8.09
C SER A 44 12.90 -8.58 6.98
N GLN A 45 12.45 -8.93 5.76
CA GLN A 45 12.36 -8.00 4.64
C GLN A 45 11.05 -7.19 4.64
N VAL A 46 10.04 -7.62 5.39
CA VAL A 46 8.76 -6.90 5.49
C VAL A 46 8.95 -5.70 6.43
N LEU A 47 8.94 -4.48 5.90
CA LEU A 47 9.20 -3.25 6.63
C LEU A 47 7.98 -2.81 7.46
N HIS A 48 6.80 -2.81 6.83
CA HIS A 48 5.55 -2.45 7.50
C HIS A 48 4.34 -3.15 6.89
N VAL A 49 3.29 -3.28 7.70
CA VAL A 49 1.99 -3.79 7.33
C VAL A 49 0.97 -2.68 7.56
N ARG A 50 0.12 -2.40 6.57
CA ARG A 50 -0.93 -1.36 6.67
C ARG A 50 -2.26 -1.88 6.17
N ASN A 51 -3.30 -1.79 6.99
CA ASN A 51 -4.67 -2.06 6.57
C ASN A 51 -5.36 -0.75 6.15
N THR A 52 -5.74 -0.66 4.88
CA THR A 52 -6.39 0.54 4.33
C THR A 52 -7.91 0.52 4.46
N GLY A 53 -8.48 -0.53 5.05
CA GLY A 53 -9.92 -0.78 5.08
C GLY A 53 -10.45 -1.45 3.80
N LEU A 54 -9.71 -1.38 2.70
CA LEU A 54 -10.01 -2.09 1.45
C LEU A 54 -9.07 -3.29 1.27
N MET A 55 -7.77 -3.07 1.48
CA MET A 55 -6.72 -4.06 1.27
C MET A 55 -5.69 -4.01 2.41
N LEU A 56 -4.89 -5.07 2.51
CA LEU A 56 -3.72 -5.12 3.38
C LEU A 56 -2.48 -4.89 2.50
N GLU A 57 -1.70 -3.87 2.83
CA GLU A 57 -0.49 -3.50 2.12
C GLU A 57 0.73 -3.91 2.94
N LEU A 58 1.68 -4.58 2.27
CA LEU A 58 2.93 -5.05 2.83
C LEU A 58 4.06 -4.35 2.09
N ALA A 59 4.76 -3.44 2.77
CA ALA A 59 5.98 -2.87 2.21
C ALA A 59 7.14 -3.81 2.45
N ILE A 60 7.85 -4.15 1.38
CA ILE A 60 8.94 -5.11 1.38
C ILE A 60 10.20 -4.33 0.95
N LYS A 61 11.31 -4.58 1.63
CA LYS A 61 12.60 -3.93 1.34
C LYS A 61 12.99 -4.16 -0.12
N ASP A 62 13.32 -3.08 -0.81
CA ASP A 62 13.76 -3.06 -2.23
C ASP A 62 12.79 -3.71 -3.23
N GLN A 63 11.52 -3.85 -2.86
CA GLN A 63 10.48 -4.48 -3.68
C GLN A 63 9.21 -3.63 -3.72
N PRO A 64 8.40 -3.72 -4.79
CA PRO A 64 7.07 -3.11 -4.81
C PRO A 64 6.22 -3.62 -3.65
N ALA A 65 5.38 -2.75 -3.09
CA ALA A 65 4.45 -3.15 -2.06
C ALA A 65 3.52 -4.27 -2.56
N LEU A 66 3.32 -5.27 -1.70
CA LEU A 66 2.37 -6.35 -1.95
C LEU A 66 1.01 -5.93 -1.40
N GLN A 67 0.00 -5.90 -2.28
CA GLN A 67 -1.37 -5.53 -1.96
C GLN A 67 -2.25 -6.79 -1.92
N LEU A 68 -2.95 -6.96 -0.81
CA LEU A 68 -3.76 -8.14 -0.52
C LEU A 68 -5.22 -7.76 -0.31
N GLU A 69 -6.10 -8.30 -1.14
CA GLU A 69 -7.53 -8.16 -1.03
C GLU A 69 -8.14 -9.45 -0.47
N PHE A 70 -8.93 -9.30 0.59
CA PHE A 70 -9.61 -10.41 1.24
C PHE A 70 -11.10 -10.34 0.95
N GLY A 71 -11.75 -11.50 0.90
CA GLY A 71 -13.20 -11.59 0.70
C GLY A 71 -13.98 -11.03 1.89
N ALA A 72 -13.41 -11.10 3.09
CA ALA A 72 -14.00 -10.58 4.32
C ALA A 72 -13.06 -9.57 5.02
N ALA A 73 -13.66 -8.53 5.61
CA ALA A 73 -12.93 -7.55 6.40
C ALA A 73 -12.28 -8.18 7.66
N GLU A 74 -12.95 -9.15 8.28
CA GLU A 74 -12.46 -9.89 9.44
C GLU A 74 -11.18 -10.66 9.13
N GLU A 75 -11.11 -11.32 7.96
CA GLU A 75 -9.91 -11.99 7.50
C GLU A 75 -8.74 -11.01 7.34
N ARG A 76 -9.00 -9.84 6.74
CA ARG A 76 -7.98 -8.80 6.55
C ARG A 76 -7.41 -8.31 7.89
N VAL A 77 -8.27 -8.05 8.86
CA VAL A 77 -7.88 -7.61 10.21
C VAL A 77 -7.11 -8.73 10.95
N ALA A 78 -7.54 -9.98 10.81
CA ALA A 78 -6.84 -11.12 11.40
C ALA A 78 -5.44 -11.27 10.81
N TRP A 79 -5.30 -11.17 9.48
CA TRP A 79 -4.02 -11.24 8.79
C TRP A 79 -3.08 -10.09 9.14
N GLU A 80 -3.58 -8.87 9.23
CA GLU A 80 -2.81 -7.73 9.75
C GLU A 80 -2.20 -8.04 11.12
N LYS A 81 -3.04 -8.57 12.03
CA LYS A 81 -2.60 -8.93 13.39
C LYS A 81 -1.57 -10.07 13.37
N TYR A 82 -1.79 -11.13 12.59
CA TYR A 82 -0.89 -12.27 12.54
C TYR A 82 0.46 -11.91 11.95
N VAL A 83 0.51 -11.12 10.88
CA VAL A 83 1.78 -10.69 10.29
C VAL A 83 2.51 -9.77 11.26
N ASN A 84 1.85 -8.78 11.86
CA ASN A 84 2.51 -7.91 12.85
C ASN A 84 3.07 -8.70 14.04
N LEU A 85 2.32 -9.66 14.57
CA LEU A 85 2.80 -10.52 15.66
C LEU A 85 4.03 -11.35 15.23
N ALA A 86 4.00 -11.92 14.02
CA ALA A 86 5.13 -12.68 13.49
C ALA A 86 6.38 -11.79 13.35
N LEU A 87 6.21 -10.55 12.89
CA LEU A 87 7.30 -9.58 12.77
C LEU A 87 7.86 -9.18 14.14
N GLU A 88 7.01 -8.98 15.15
CA GLU A 88 7.43 -8.66 16.51
C GLU A 88 8.24 -9.79 17.14
N VAL A 89 7.81 -11.04 16.98
CA VAL A 89 8.42 -12.20 17.62
C VAL A 89 9.70 -12.66 16.92
N LEU A 90 9.72 -12.62 15.59
CA LEU A 90 10.75 -13.29 14.78
C LEU A 90 11.83 -12.34 14.25
N VAL A 91 11.58 -11.03 14.23
CA VAL A 91 12.60 -10.06 13.80
C VAL A 91 13.41 -9.61 15.02
N PRO A 92 14.74 -9.86 15.03
CA PRO A 92 15.62 -9.48 16.13
C PRO A 92 15.52 -8.00 16.47
N GLU A 93 15.70 -7.66 17.75
CA GLU A 93 15.63 -6.26 18.22
C GLU A 93 16.60 -5.32 17.48
N SER A 94 17.76 -5.84 17.05
CA SER A 94 18.74 -5.09 16.25
C SER A 94 18.19 -4.62 14.89
N GLU A 95 17.24 -5.33 14.30
CA GLU A 95 16.61 -4.98 13.01
C GLU A 95 15.33 -4.14 13.19
N ARG A 96 14.81 -4.00 14.43
CA ARG A 96 13.63 -3.15 14.70
C ARG A 96 13.93 -1.66 14.50
N ALA A 97 15.15 -1.22 14.80
CA ALA A 97 15.55 0.19 14.62
C ALA A 97 15.47 0.63 13.14
N GLU A 98 15.89 -0.22 12.20
CA GLU A 98 15.77 0.06 10.76
C GLU A 98 14.30 0.12 10.32
N ARG A 99 13.44 -0.74 10.90
CA ARG A 99 12.00 -0.74 10.61
C ARG A 99 11.29 0.49 11.14
N ASP A 100 11.63 0.94 12.34
CA ASP A 100 11.04 2.14 12.93
C ASP A 100 11.49 3.39 12.19
N ALA A 101 12.76 3.44 11.77
CA ALA A 101 13.26 4.48 10.88
C ALA A 101 12.49 4.49 9.55
N ALA A 102 12.32 3.33 8.90
CA ALA A 102 11.56 3.19 7.66
C ALA A 102 10.08 3.58 7.80
N LYS A 103 9.43 3.19 8.91
CA LYS A 103 8.06 3.61 9.23
C LYS A 103 7.95 5.14 9.38
N ALA A 104 8.94 5.77 10.01
CA ALA A 104 8.96 7.22 10.18
C ALA A 104 9.19 7.94 8.84
N THR A 105 10.07 7.42 7.98
CA THR A 105 10.32 7.99 6.64
C THR A 105 9.08 7.89 5.75
N HIS A 106 8.41 6.74 5.76
CA HIS A 106 7.21 6.53 4.97
C HIS A 106 6.05 7.46 5.39
N ARG A 107 5.85 7.66 6.70
CA ARG A 107 4.86 8.64 7.18
C ARG A 107 5.20 10.08 6.79
N ALA A 108 6.48 10.43 6.76
CA ALA A 108 6.93 11.76 6.34
C ALA A 108 6.64 11.99 4.85
N GLN A 109 6.93 11.00 4.00
CA GLN A 109 6.63 11.03 2.57
C GLN A 109 5.13 11.14 2.30
N GLU A 110 4.28 10.37 2.98
CA GLU A 110 2.82 10.47 2.84
C GLU A 110 2.27 11.85 3.22
N LEU A 111 2.83 12.47 4.26
CA LEU A 111 2.46 13.82 4.67
C LEU A 111 2.86 14.86 3.62
N GLU A 112 4.01 14.69 2.99
CA GLU A 112 4.51 15.57 1.94
C GLU A 112 3.71 15.44 0.64
N GLU A 113 3.37 14.22 0.21
CA GLU A 113 2.49 13.98 -0.93
C GLU A 113 1.09 14.57 -0.71
N ARG A 114 0.52 14.42 0.50
CA ARG A 114 -0.76 15.05 0.85
C ARG A 114 -0.70 16.56 0.82
N ARG A 115 0.42 17.16 1.23
CA ARG A 115 0.63 18.62 1.15
C ARG A 115 0.71 19.08 -0.30
N ALA A 116 1.50 18.39 -1.14
CA ALA A 116 1.63 18.68 -2.56
C ALA A 116 0.29 18.59 -3.30
N LEU A 117 -0.49 17.52 -3.07
CA LEU A 117 -1.83 17.36 -3.66
C LEU A 117 -2.80 18.46 -3.21
N ASN A 118 -2.70 18.90 -1.95
CA ASN A 118 -3.53 19.99 -1.45
C ASN A 118 -3.11 21.35 -2.05
N GLU A 119 -1.82 21.60 -2.26
CA GLU A 119 -1.35 22.80 -2.96
C GLU A 119 -1.75 22.81 -4.43
N GLU A 120 -1.65 21.68 -5.14
CA GLU A 120 -2.13 21.56 -6.52
C GLU A 120 -3.64 21.79 -6.63
N ARG A 121 -4.44 21.21 -5.71
CA ARG A 121 -5.89 21.46 -5.65
C ARG A 121 -6.19 22.93 -5.41
N LYS A 122 -5.44 23.60 -4.51
CA LYS A 122 -5.57 25.05 -4.28
C LYS A 122 -5.21 25.86 -5.52
N LYS A 123 -4.13 25.52 -6.23
CA LYS A 123 -3.73 26.19 -7.49
C LYS A 123 -4.80 26.03 -8.57
N ARG A 124 -5.31 24.82 -8.80
CA ARG A 124 -6.38 24.58 -9.78
C ARG A 124 -7.67 25.34 -9.45
N LEU A 125 -8.03 25.44 -8.16
CA LEU A 125 -9.17 26.25 -7.73
C LEU A 125 -8.92 27.74 -7.95
N SER A 126 -7.72 28.23 -7.66
CA SER A 126 -7.28 29.60 -7.92
C SER A 126 -7.36 29.96 -9.41
N ASP A 127 -6.84 29.11 -10.30
CA ASP A 127 -6.83 29.35 -11.74
C ASP A 127 -8.24 29.33 -12.34
N GLY A 128 -9.13 28.47 -11.81
CA GLY A 128 -10.53 28.39 -12.22
C GLY A 128 -11.42 29.53 -11.71
N LEU A 129 -11.09 30.13 -10.55
CA LEU A 129 -11.79 31.28 -9.99
C LEU A 129 -11.26 32.61 -10.54
N GLY A 130 -9.94 32.74 -10.72
CA GLY A 130 -9.30 33.95 -11.23
C GLY A 130 -9.78 34.35 -12.63
N MET A 131 -9.86 33.38 -13.56
CA MET A 131 -10.34 33.66 -14.93
C MET A 131 -11.84 34.00 -14.99
N ARG A 132 -12.66 33.40 -14.11
CA ARG A 132 -14.12 33.66 -14.08
C ARG A 132 -14.42 35.07 -13.55
N PHE A 133 -13.73 35.50 -12.49
CA PHE A 133 -13.89 36.87 -11.97
C PHE A 133 -13.37 37.94 -12.92
N THR A 134 -12.26 37.71 -13.64
CA THR A 134 -11.79 38.67 -14.67
C THR A 134 -12.71 38.73 -15.88
N ALA A 135 -13.33 37.61 -16.27
CA ALA A 135 -14.29 37.59 -17.37
C ALA A 135 -15.60 38.30 -17.00
N GLU A 136 -16.16 38.07 -15.81
CA GLU A 136 -17.37 38.76 -15.35
C GLU A 136 -17.15 40.27 -15.12
N ALA A 137 -15.98 40.67 -14.64
CA ALA A 137 -15.63 42.08 -14.45
C ALA A 137 -15.38 42.83 -15.77
N MET A 138 -14.98 42.14 -16.85
CA MET A 138 -14.86 42.74 -18.18
C MET A 138 -16.21 42.87 -18.89
N VAL A 139 -17.11 41.89 -18.74
CA VAL A 139 -18.45 41.92 -19.38
C VAL A 139 -19.35 43.01 -18.77
N THR A 140 -19.20 43.29 -17.47
CA THR A 140 -19.99 44.33 -16.76
C THR A 140 -19.47 45.76 -16.98
N ARG A 141 -18.31 45.96 -17.64
CA ARG A 141 -17.75 47.28 -17.95
C ARG A 141 -18.05 47.77 -19.38
N SER A 142 -18.73 46.95 -20.18
CA SER A 142 -19.08 47.21 -21.59
C SER A 142 -20.56 47.53 -21.84
N THR A 143 -21.29 47.93 -20.79
CA THR A 143 -22.64 48.54 -20.87
C THR A 143 -22.62 49.85 -20.13
#